data_AF-C2MDD3-F1
#
_entry.id   AF-C2MDD3-F1
#
_cell.length_a   1.000
_cell.length_b   1.000
_cell.length_c   1.000
_cell.angle_alpha   90.00
_cell.angle_beta   90.00
_cell.angle_gamma   90.00
#
_symmetry.space_group_name_H-M   'P 1'
#
loop_
_entity.id
_entity.type
_entity.pdbx_description
1 polymer ?
#
loop_
_entity_poly.entity_id
_entity_poly.type
_entity_poly.pdbx_seq_one_letter_code
_entity_poly.pdbx_strand_id
1 'polypeptide(L)'
;MAEFNLKKKVTLRKKQEQVNFTFDDMLKIKLFWGGIHAILRHLRFSPLFKKKDGSVGGVFSSDYRDKKSDLGSLDQFPYILHLGDDAEEPVDYSEDTEQINVTSLEDIDEAYVCFIHYATINELDATYTEANARIEVQSDSGDYLEVLADSPDSGPVYYVCSIKNSGGIYTLKNASQVMNPGTCL
;
A
#
# COMPACT_ATOMS: atom_id res chain seq x y z
N MET A 1 12.72 -27.09 3.32
CA MET A 1 11.82 -25.96 3.62
C MET A 1 12.56 -25.11 4.64
N ALA A 2 12.93 -23.88 4.29
CA ALA A 2 13.52 -22.97 5.26
C ALA A 2 12.42 -22.58 6.27
N GLU A 3 12.68 -22.74 7.57
CA GLU A 3 11.81 -22.19 8.61
C GLU A 3 11.91 -20.67 8.56
N PHE A 4 10.89 -20.01 8.02
CA PHE A 4 10.77 -18.56 8.11
C PHE A 4 10.39 -18.20 9.56
N ASN A 5 11.36 -17.70 10.32
CA ASN A 5 11.11 -17.20 11.67
C ASN A 5 10.60 -15.75 11.57
N LEU A 6 9.27 -15.60 11.60
CA LEU A 6 8.62 -14.29 11.63
C LEU A 6 8.99 -13.54 12.91
N LYS A 7 9.57 -12.35 12.76
CA LYS A 7 9.77 -11.42 13.87
C LYS A 7 8.42 -11.00 14.45
N LYS A 8 8.44 -10.52 15.69
CA LYS A 8 7.25 -9.97 16.34
C LYS A 8 6.70 -8.80 15.50
N LYS A 9 5.38 -8.80 15.28
CA LYS A 9 4.69 -7.71 14.57
C LYS A 9 4.96 -6.34 15.21
N VAL A 10 5.33 -5.37 14.40
CA VAL A 10 5.46 -3.95 14.77
C VAL A 10 4.33 -3.15 14.13
N THR A 11 3.53 -2.46 14.94
CA THR A 11 2.43 -1.63 14.43
C THR A 11 2.76 -0.14 14.58
N LEU A 12 2.72 0.61 13.48
CA LEU A 12 2.80 2.07 13.42
C LEU A 12 1.38 2.65 13.47
N ARG A 13 1.02 3.25 14.61
CA ARG A 13 -0.33 3.75 14.90
C ARG A 13 -0.45 5.25 14.69
N LYS A 14 0.64 6.00 14.87
CA LYS A 14 0.62 7.47 14.83
C LYS A 14 1.40 8.00 13.64
N LYS A 15 0.91 9.12 13.11
CA LYS A 15 1.60 9.91 12.08
C LYS A 15 3.06 10.16 12.49
N GLN A 16 3.97 10.01 11.53
CA GLN A 16 5.43 10.08 11.67
C GLN A 16 6.10 8.94 12.44
N GLU A 17 5.38 7.97 13.01
CA GLU A 17 6.03 6.75 13.50
C GLU A 17 6.72 6.03 12.33
N GLN A 18 7.89 5.46 12.61
CA GLN A 18 8.71 4.83 11.59
C GLN A 18 9.49 3.65 12.13
N VAL A 19 9.80 2.70 11.26
CA VAL A 19 10.60 1.51 11.57
C VAL A 19 11.50 1.18 10.39
N ASN A 20 12.73 0.79 10.69
CA ASN A 20 13.67 0.34 9.68
C ASN A 20 13.57 -1.16 9.47
N PHE A 21 13.72 -1.59 8.22
CA PHE A 21 13.73 -3.00 7.82
C PHE A 21 14.63 -3.20 6.59
N THR A 22 14.89 -4.46 6.27
CA THR A 22 15.63 -4.88 5.07
C THR A 22 14.89 -6.05 4.42
N PHE A 23 15.07 -6.23 3.11
CA PHE A 23 14.60 -7.40 2.37
C PHE A 23 15.56 -7.64 1.21
N ASP A 24 15.75 -8.90 0.82
CA ASP A 24 16.73 -9.28 -0.21
C ASP A 24 16.04 -9.78 -1.48
N ASP A 25 15.04 -10.66 -1.34
CA ASP A 25 14.33 -11.31 -2.45
C ASP A 25 12.93 -10.75 -2.66
N MET A 26 12.14 -10.61 -1.58
CA MET A 26 10.71 -10.32 -1.69
C MET A 26 10.18 -9.51 -0.52
N LEU A 27 9.51 -8.42 -0.87
CA LEU A 27 8.64 -7.67 0.02
C LEU A 27 7.19 -7.87 -0.43
N LYS A 28 6.33 -8.30 0.49
CA LYS A 28 4.87 -8.38 0.26
C LYS A 28 4.21 -7.25 1.01
N ILE A 29 3.44 -6.45 0.28
CA ILE A 29 2.64 -5.37 0.85
C ILE A 29 1.18 -5.72 0.62
N LYS A 30 0.41 -5.84 1.70
CA LYS A 30 -0.99 -6.21 1.67
C LYS A 30 -1.83 -5.08 2.22
N LEU A 31 -2.84 -4.70 1.47
CA LEU A 31 -3.94 -3.91 1.96
C LEU A 31 -5.01 -4.87 2.48
N PHE A 32 -5.51 -4.59 3.69
CA PHE A 32 -6.66 -5.25 4.29
C PHE A 32 -7.72 -4.20 4.60
N TRP A 33 -8.97 -4.51 4.30
CA TRP A 33 -10.12 -3.67 4.65
C TRP A 33 -11.33 -4.54 4.97
N GLY A 34 -12.23 -4.01 5.80
CA GLY A 34 -13.45 -4.71 6.14
C GLY A 34 -14.49 -3.74 6.69
N GLY A 35 -15.76 -4.00 6.40
CA GLY A 35 -16.86 -3.17 6.89
C GLY A 35 -18.12 -3.26 6.03
N ILE A 36 -19.24 -2.85 6.61
CA ILE A 36 -20.60 -2.98 6.02
C ILE A 36 -20.83 -1.98 4.86
N HIS A 37 -19.95 -1.00 4.66
CA HIS A 37 -20.19 0.10 3.73
C HIS A 37 -19.62 -0.16 2.33
N ALA A 38 -20.49 -0.02 1.31
CA ALA A 38 -20.17 -0.20 -0.10
C ALA A 38 -19.00 0.67 -0.61
N ILE A 39 -18.67 1.76 0.09
CA ILE A 39 -17.50 2.63 -0.14
C ILE A 39 -16.18 1.83 -0.19
N LEU A 40 -16.10 0.75 0.60
CA LEU A 40 -14.89 -0.03 0.83
C LEU A 40 -14.59 -0.97 -0.33
N ARG A 41 -15.63 -1.34 -1.10
CA ARG A 41 -15.51 -2.14 -2.32
C ARG A 41 -14.73 -1.43 -3.43
N HIS A 42 -14.51 -0.12 -3.28
CA HIS A 42 -13.77 0.73 -4.22
C HIS A 42 -12.45 1.25 -3.64
N LEU A 43 -12.05 0.82 -2.44
CA LEU A 43 -10.73 1.12 -1.92
C LEU A 43 -9.72 0.37 -2.78
N ARG A 44 -8.74 1.10 -3.31
CA ARG A 44 -7.75 0.51 -4.23
C ARG A 44 -6.35 0.92 -3.84
N PHE A 45 -5.45 -0.03 -3.98
CA PHE A 45 -4.04 0.07 -3.65
C PHE A 45 -3.24 0.40 -4.91
N SER A 46 -2.42 1.45 -4.86
CA SER A 46 -1.49 1.74 -5.95
C SER A 46 -0.22 2.37 -5.39
N PRO A 47 0.95 1.73 -5.57
CA PRO A 47 2.21 2.29 -5.13
C PRO A 47 2.63 3.31 -6.17
N LEU A 48 2.74 4.55 -5.72
CA LEU A 48 3.42 5.59 -6.45
C LEU A 48 4.89 5.58 -6.00
N PHE A 49 5.81 5.97 -6.85
CA PHE A 49 7.20 6.03 -6.47
C PHE A 49 7.90 7.23 -7.08
N LYS A 50 8.91 7.70 -6.36
CA LYS A 50 9.91 8.62 -6.85
C LYS A 50 11.22 7.85 -7.00
N LYS A 51 11.82 7.92 -8.18
CA LYS A 51 13.15 7.39 -8.46
C LYS A 51 14.24 8.25 -7.86
N LYS A 52 15.43 7.67 -7.69
CA LYS A 52 16.64 8.40 -7.28
C LYS A 52 17.03 9.53 -8.23
N ASP A 53 16.67 9.42 -9.51
CA ASP A 53 16.85 10.49 -10.51
C ASP A 53 15.79 11.61 -10.43
N GLY A 54 14.80 11.47 -9.54
CA GLY A 54 13.72 12.43 -9.31
C GLY A 54 12.47 12.22 -10.17
N SER A 55 12.51 11.33 -11.16
CA SER A 55 11.32 11.00 -11.95
C SER A 55 10.31 10.18 -11.14
N VAL A 56 9.02 10.29 -11.49
CA VAL A 56 7.92 9.64 -10.77
C VAL A 56 7.24 8.59 -11.64
N GLY A 57 6.62 7.62 -10.99
CA GLY A 57 5.82 6.59 -11.65
C GLY A 57 4.85 5.92 -10.68
N GLY A 58 4.14 4.92 -11.19
CA GLY A 58 3.20 4.14 -10.38
C GLY A 58 2.92 2.78 -11.00
N VAL A 59 2.44 1.88 -10.14
CA VAL A 59 1.87 0.59 -10.54
C VAL A 59 0.39 0.62 -10.16
N PHE A 60 -0.46 0.17 -11.07
CA PHE A 60 -1.91 0.31 -10.96
C PHE A 60 -2.58 -1.05 -11.11
N SER A 61 -3.65 -1.27 -10.36
CA SER A 61 -4.46 -2.47 -10.44
C SER A 61 -5.20 -2.58 -11.78
N SER A 62 -5.86 -3.72 -12.01
CA SER A 62 -6.50 -4.04 -13.29
C SER A 62 -7.58 -3.05 -13.72
N ASP A 63 -8.21 -2.42 -12.74
CA ASP A 63 -9.39 -1.57 -12.94
C ASP A 63 -8.99 -0.14 -13.36
N TYR A 64 -7.72 0.25 -13.17
CA TYR A 64 -7.23 1.62 -13.36
C TYR A 64 -6.04 1.74 -14.30
N ARG A 65 -5.56 0.62 -14.84
CA ARG A 65 -4.49 0.64 -15.83
C ARG A 65 -4.97 1.15 -17.19
N ASP A 66 -4.15 1.97 -17.84
CA ASP A 66 -4.34 2.33 -19.25
C ASP A 66 -3.90 1.17 -20.15
N LYS A 67 -2.91 0.39 -19.70
CA LYS A 67 -2.33 -0.75 -20.44
C LYS A 67 -1.97 -1.90 -19.50
N LYS A 68 -1.94 -3.12 -20.03
CA LYS A 68 -1.64 -4.33 -19.24
C LYS A 68 -0.33 -4.25 -18.43
N SER A 69 0.67 -3.54 -18.95
CA SER A 69 1.96 -3.37 -18.29
C SER A 69 1.91 -2.52 -17.01
N ASP A 70 0.83 -1.76 -16.76
CA ASP A 70 0.75 -0.92 -15.57
C ASP A 70 0.51 -1.73 -14.30
N LEU A 71 0.14 -3.02 -14.41
CA LEU A 71 0.22 -3.98 -13.30
C LEU A 71 1.66 -4.17 -12.79
N GLY A 72 2.64 -3.78 -13.59
CA GLY A 72 4.05 -3.94 -13.28
C GLY A 72 4.57 -5.35 -13.54
N SER A 73 5.77 -5.61 -13.06
CA SER A 73 6.52 -6.84 -13.26
C SER A 73 7.53 -6.99 -12.13
N LEU A 74 7.85 -8.23 -11.77
CA LEU A 74 8.94 -8.55 -10.84
C LEU A 74 10.30 -8.68 -11.53
N ASP A 75 10.31 -8.79 -12.86
CA ASP A 75 11.52 -9.02 -13.68
C ASP A 75 11.97 -7.75 -14.39
N GLN A 76 11.12 -6.72 -14.42
CA GLN A 76 11.39 -5.44 -15.08
C GLN A 76 11.07 -4.31 -14.13
N PHE A 77 11.84 -3.22 -14.22
CA PHE A 77 11.57 -1.99 -13.50
C PHE A 77 10.07 -1.59 -13.66
N PRO A 78 9.34 -1.26 -12.58
CA PRO A 78 9.83 -0.92 -11.24
C PRO A 78 10.08 -2.10 -10.28
N TYR A 79 10.05 -3.35 -10.74
CA TYR A 79 10.20 -4.55 -9.90
C TYR A 79 9.08 -4.69 -8.86
N ILE A 80 7.93 -4.11 -9.18
CA ILE A 80 6.71 -4.10 -8.38
C ILE A 80 5.62 -4.73 -9.25
N LEU A 81 4.91 -5.71 -8.70
CA LEU A 81 3.79 -6.39 -9.37
C LEU A 81 2.53 -6.29 -8.50
N HIS A 82 1.47 -5.77 -9.10
CA HIS A 82 0.15 -5.71 -8.52
C HIS A 82 -0.63 -7.00 -8.81
N LEU A 83 -1.07 -7.70 -7.76
CA LEU A 83 -1.77 -8.99 -7.89
C LEU A 83 -3.30 -8.84 -7.98
N GLY A 84 -3.84 -7.70 -7.57
CA GLY A 84 -5.27 -7.42 -7.56
C GLY A 84 -5.93 -7.85 -6.25
N ASP A 85 -7.25 -7.69 -6.20
CA ASP A 85 -8.08 -8.12 -5.08
C ASP A 85 -8.22 -9.65 -5.11
N ASP A 86 -8.11 -10.28 -3.94
CA ASP A 86 -8.26 -11.74 -3.78
C ASP A 86 -9.74 -12.19 -3.75
N ALA A 87 -10.69 -11.27 -4.01
CA ALA A 87 -12.10 -11.52 -3.77
C ALA A 87 -12.79 -12.25 -4.94
N GLU A 88 -13.04 -13.55 -4.77
CA GLU A 88 -14.38 -14.07 -5.05
C GLU A 88 -15.37 -13.20 -4.24
N GLU A 89 -16.44 -12.71 -4.88
CA GLU A 89 -17.47 -11.79 -4.33
C GLU A 89 -17.51 -11.74 -2.78
N PRO A 90 -17.30 -10.56 -2.15
CA PRO A 90 -17.21 -10.47 -0.70
C PRO A 90 -18.49 -11.01 -0.07
N VAL A 91 -18.32 -12.05 0.75
CA VAL A 91 -19.37 -12.54 1.65
C VAL A 91 -19.55 -11.49 2.73
N ASP A 92 -20.79 -11.11 3.06
CA ASP A 92 -21.03 -10.10 4.08
C ASP A 92 -20.18 -10.43 5.34
N TYR A 93 -19.43 -9.43 5.83
CA TYR A 93 -18.52 -9.48 6.99
C TYR A 93 -17.12 -10.12 6.79
N SER A 94 -16.70 -10.55 5.59
CA SER A 94 -15.30 -10.94 5.35
C SER A 94 -14.38 -9.72 5.20
N GLU A 95 -13.13 -9.88 5.65
CA GLU A 95 -12.04 -8.94 5.37
C GLU A 95 -11.51 -9.24 3.96
N ASP A 96 -11.46 -8.21 3.13
CA ASP A 96 -10.93 -8.29 1.77
C ASP A 96 -9.44 -7.92 1.78
N THR A 97 -8.73 -8.43 0.78
CA THR A 97 -7.29 -8.21 0.62
C THR A 97 -6.87 -7.91 -0.80
N GLU A 98 -5.94 -6.98 -0.94
CA GLU A 98 -5.24 -6.65 -2.18
C GLU A 98 -3.73 -6.73 -1.91
N GLN A 99 -2.97 -7.37 -2.79
CA GLN A 99 -1.54 -7.62 -2.56
C GLN A 99 -0.65 -7.06 -3.69
N ILE A 100 0.49 -6.54 -3.27
CA ILE A 100 1.60 -6.14 -4.13
C ILE A 100 2.86 -6.86 -3.70
N ASN A 101 3.60 -7.34 -4.69
CA ASN A 101 4.92 -7.94 -4.51
C ASN A 101 5.99 -6.98 -5.04
N VAL A 102 7.11 -6.89 -4.34
CA VAL A 102 8.27 -6.09 -4.73
C VAL A 102 9.53 -6.93 -4.60
N THR A 103 10.30 -7.05 -5.68
CA THR A 103 11.59 -7.75 -5.69
C THR A 103 12.78 -6.79 -5.58
N SER A 104 12.60 -5.51 -5.89
CA SER A 104 13.64 -4.50 -5.70
C SER A 104 13.08 -3.10 -5.53
N LEU A 105 13.73 -2.31 -4.67
CA LEU A 105 13.52 -0.86 -4.54
C LEU A 105 14.82 -0.08 -4.81
N GLU A 106 15.83 -0.71 -5.42
CA GLU A 106 17.18 -0.12 -5.52
C GLU A 106 17.22 1.19 -6.29
N ASP A 107 16.46 1.34 -7.37
CA ASP A 107 16.38 2.58 -8.16
C ASP A 107 15.31 3.55 -7.65
N ILE A 108 14.52 3.13 -6.65
CA ILE A 108 13.47 3.93 -6.04
C ILE A 108 14.05 4.65 -4.83
N ASP A 109 13.84 5.97 -4.78
CA ASP A 109 14.18 6.81 -3.64
C ASP A 109 13.13 6.66 -2.54
N GLU A 110 11.86 6.77 -2.91
CA GLU A 110 10.74 6.60 -1.99
C GLU A 110 9.54 6.01 -2.72
N ALA A 111 8.93 4.99 -2.13
CA ALA A 111 7.64 4.45 -2.55
C ALA A 111 6.55 4.95 -1.60
N TYR A 112 5.40 5.30 -2.14
CA TYR A 112 4.24 5.83 -1.44
C TYR A 112 3.08 4.85 -1.59
N VAL A 113 2.50 4.47 -0.46
CA VAL A 113 1.31 3.63 -0.41
C VAL A 113 0.11 4.51 -0.15
N CYS A 114 -0.75 4.58 -1.16
CA CYS A 114 -1.97 5.36 -1.12
C CYS A 114 -3.19 4.45 -1.28
N PHE A 115 -4.26 4.84 -0.60
CA PHE A 115 -5.60 4.36 -0.86
C PHE A 115 -6.36 5.39 -1.68
N ILE A 116 -6.98 4.93 -2.76
CA ILE A 116 -7.83 5.78 -3.58
C ILE A 116 -9.27 5.39 -3.31
N HIS A 117 -10.08 6.37 -2.93
CA HIS A 117 -11.51 6.22 -2.66
C HIS A 117 -12.31 6.92 -3.76
N TYR A 118 -12.65 6.18 -4.82
CA TYR A 118 -13.28 6.76 -6.01
C TYR A 118 -14.76 7.14 -5.82
N ALA A 119 -15.46 6.59 -4.81
CA ALA A 119 -16.87 6.89 -4.56
C ALA A 119 -17.12 8.31 -4.04
N THR A 120 -16.08 9.05 -3.63
CA THR A 120 -16.18 10.48 -3.26
C THR A 120 -16.36 11.43 -4.44
N ILE A 121 -16.27 10.95 -5.69
CA ILE A 121 -16.71 11.76 -6.84
C ILE A 121 -18.24 11.93 -6.83
N ASN A 122 -19.00 11.07 -6.12
CA ASN A 122 -20.47 11.09 -6.07
C ASN A 122 -21.08 10.96 -4.64
N GLU A 123 -20.60 11.74 -3.67
CA GLU A 123 -21.36 12.08 -2.42
C GLU A 123 -21.50 10.98 -1.33
N LEU A 124 -20.42 10.37 -0.86
CA LEU A 124 -20.43 9.66 0.44
C LEU A 124 -19.34 10.22 1.38
N ASP A 125 -19.78 10.90 2.45
CA ASP A 125 -18.98 11.41 3.58
C ASP A 125 -18.45 10.27 4.44
N ALA A 126 -17.68 9.37 3.84
CA ALA A 126 -17.10 8.26 4.57
C ALA A 126 -15.63 8.47 4.88
N THR A 127 -15.25 8.01 6.06
CA THR A 127 -13.91 8.21 6.64
C THR A 127 -13.07 6.95 6.56
N TYR A 128 -11.76 7.07 6.70
CA TYR A 128 -10.87 5.91 6.69
C TYR A 128 -10.93 5.12 8.00
N THR A 129 -11.39 5.73 9.11
CA THR A 129 -11.65 5.02 10.38
C THR A 129 -12.74 3.95 10.23
N GLU A 130 -13.81 4.23 9.47
CA GLU A 130 -14.91 3.28 9.25
C GLU A 130 -14.52 2.08 8.39
N ALA A 131 -13.41 2.20 7.64
CA ALA A 131 -12.88 1.17 6.76
C ALA A 131 -12.14 0.06 7.49
N ASN A 132 -11.74 0.29 8.75
CA ASN A 132 -10.82 -0.56 9.51
C ASN A 132 -9.61 -1.01 8.68
N ALA A 133 -9.13 -0.13 7.80
CA ALA A 133 -8.13 -0.50 6.81
C ALA A 133 -6.73 -0.52 7.42
N ARG A 134 -5.85 -1.37 6.89
CA ARG A 134 -4.44 -1.41 7.27
C ARG A 134 -3.56 -1.86 6.12
N ILE A 135 -2.30 -1.47 6.20
CA ILE A 135 -1.22 -2.02 5.38
C ILE A 135 -0.41 -2.97 6.24
N GLU A 136 -0.17 -4.17 5.75
CA GLU A 136 0.84 -5.08 6.28
C GLU A 136 2.01 -5.19 5.31
N VAL A 137 3.22 -5.13 5.84
CA VAL A 137 4.47 -5.30 5.11
C VAL A 137 5.20 -6.49 5.68
N GLN A 138 5.49 -7.48 4.84
CA GLN A 138 6.25 -8.68 5.20
C GLN A 138 7.47 -8.81 4.30
N SER A 139 8.65 -8.88 4.91
CA SER A 139 9.89 -9.18 4.20
C SER A 139 10.26 -10.66 4.30
N ASP A 140 11.04 -11.12 3.35
CA ASP A 140 11.75 -12.40 3.41
C ASP A 140 12.78 -12.49 4.57
N SER A 141 13.28 -11.35 5.07
CA SER A 141 14.11 -11.29 6.27
C SER A 141 13.34 -11.50 7.58
N GLY A 142 12.02 -11.74 7.48
CA GLY A 142 11.13 -12.07 8.59
C GLY A 142 10.49 -10.86 9.27
N ASP A 143 10.66 -9.63 8.76
CA ASP A 143 9.94 -8.47 9.30
C ASP A 143 8.43 -8.62 9.04
N TYR A 144 7.65 -8.20 10.03
CA TYR A 144 6.20 -8.11 9.93
C TYR A 144 5.76 -6.77 10.53
N LEU A 145 5.40 -5.86 9.64
CA LEU A 145 5.09 -4.47 9.98
C LEU A 145 3.64 -4.18 9.61
N GLU A 146 2.99 -3.33 10.38
CA GLU A 146 1.60 -2.93 10.18
C GLU A 146 1.49 -1.40 10.28
N VAL A 147 0.74 -0.79 9.37
CA VAL A 147 0.35 0.62 9.45
C VAL A 147 -1.15 0.69 9.45
N LEU A 148 -1.72 1.27 10.49
CA LEU A 148 -3.17 1.47 10.57
C LEU A 148 -3.56 2.67 9.73
N ALA A 149 -4.58 2.47 8.90
CA ALA A 149 -5.18 3.53 8.12
C ALA A 149 -6.38 4.11 8.87
N ASP A 150 -6.10 4.84 9.94
CA ASP A 150 -7.12 5.41 10.83
C ASP A 150 -7.12 6.93 10.69
N SER A 151 -8.10 7.47 9.97
CA SER A 151 -8.28 8.91 9.82
C SER A 151 -9.78 9.26 9.86
N PRO A 152 -10.17 10.22 10.71
CA PRO A 152 -11.54 10.74 10.74
C PRO A 152 -11.83 11.70 9.57
N ASP A 153 -10.81 12.06 8.79
CA ASP A 153 -10.95 12.95 7.65
C ASP A 153 -11.49 12.16 6.45
N SER A 154 -12.38 12.79 5.68
CA SER A 154 -12.85 12.24 4.40
C SER A 154 -12.10 12.87 3.23
N GLY A 155 -11.93 12.09 2.16
CA GLY A 155 -11.32 12.57 0.94
C GLY A 155 -11.08 11.46 -0.09
N PRO A 156 -10.62 11.83 -1.29
CA PRO A 156 -10.48 10.90 -2.40
C PRO A 156 -9.19 10.08 -2.33
N VAL A 157 -8.16 10.56 -1.63
CA VAL A 157 -6.88 9.85 -1.50
C VAL A 157 -6.42 9.88 -0.04
N TYR A 158 -5.96 8.74 0.46
CA TYR A 158 -5.28 8.66 1.74
C TYR A 158 -3.87 8.11 1.57
N TYR A 159 -2.90 8.95 1.86
CA TYR A 159 -1.50 8.58 1.93
C TYR A 159 -1.23 7.93 3.28
N VAL A 160 -1.12 6.60 3.25
CA VAL A 160 -1.06 5.75 4.44
C VAL A 160 0.37 5.71 4.99
N CYS A 161 1.31 5.32 4.14
CA CYS A 161 2.71 5.20 4.51
C CYS A 161 3.65 5.36 3.31
N SER A 162 4.91 5.65 3.60
CA SER A 162 6.00 5.54 2.63
C SER A 162 7.07 4.56 3.04
N ILE A 163 7.82 4.09 2.05
CA ILE A 163 9.03 3.29 2.20
C ILE A 163 10.17 4.09 1.58
N LYS A 164 11.02 4.67 2.42
CA LYS A 164 12.21 5.42 1.99
C LYS A 164 13.40 4.48 1.84
N ASN A 165 14.10 4.54 0.71
CA ASN A 165 15.36 3.81 0.50
C ASN A 165 16.55 4.66 0.96
N SER A 166 17.32 4.16 1.93
CA SER A 166 18.54 4.78 2.44
C SER A 166 19.76 3.86 2.22
N GLY A 167 19.93 3.39 0.98
CA GLY A 167 21.06 2.53 0.60
C GLY A 167 20.85 1.08 1.01
N GLY A 168 19.67 0.52 0.75
CA GLY A 168 19.32 -0.87 1.09
C GLY A 168 18.77 -1.06 2.51
N ILE A 169 18.87 -0.03 3.35
CA ILE A 169 18.06 0.07 4.57
C ILE A 169 16.79 0.84 4.21
N TYR A 170 15.64 0.22 4.45
CA TYR A 170 14.35 0.81 4.15
C TYR A 170 13.69 1.32 5.42
N THR A 171 13.03 2.48 5.33
CA THR A 171 12.26 3.04 6.44
C THR A 171 10.78 3.08 6.05
N LEU A 172 9.97 2.26 6.73
CA LEU A 172 8.52 2.36 6.66
C LEU A 172 8.07 3.47 7.60
N LYS A 173 7.35 4.46 7.06
CA LYS A 173 6.88 5.63 7.81
C LYS A 173 5.37 5.76 7.69
N ASN A 174 4.67 5.87 8.82
CA ASN A 174 3.26 6.20 8.84
C ASN A 174 3.06 7.67 8.44
N ALA A 175 2.39 7.90 7.31
CA ALA A 175 2.10 9.22 6.78
C ALA A 175 0.78 9.79 7.30
N SER A 176 -0.25 8.95 7.45
CA SER A 176 -1.61 9.31 7.90
C SER A 176 -2.05 10.69 7.40
N GLN A 177 -2.25 10.81 6.09
CA GLN A 177 -2.66 12.07 5.49
C GLN A 177 -3.68 11.90 4.37
N VAL A 178 -4.86 12.50 4.54
CA VAL A 178 -5.83 12.64 3.45
C VAL A 178 -5.38 13.76 2.51
N MET A 179 -5.48 13.50 1.21
CA MET A 179 -4.98 14.36 0.14
C MET A 179 -6.00 14.50 -0.99
N ASN A 180 -5.83 15.56 -1.78
CA ASN A 180 -6.54 15.70 -3.05
C ASN A 180 -5.74 15.02 -4.17
N PRO A 181 -6.39 14.58 -5.27
CA PRO A 181 -5.71 13.87 -6.35
C PRO A 181 -4.62 14.74 -7.01
N GLY A 182 -4.85 16.06 -7.09
CA GLY A 182 -3.88 17.02 -7.66
C GLY A 182 -2.67 17.34 -6.77
N THR A 183 -2.58 16.74 -5.58
CA THR A 183 -1.44 16.90 -4.65
C THR A 183 -0.67 15.59 -4.44
N CYS A 184 -1.04 14.52 -5.15
CA CYS A 184 -0.31 13.27 -5.16
C CYS A 184 0.82 13.37 -6.19
N LEU A 185 2.06 13.60 -5.71
CA LEU A 185 3.33 13.77 -6.43
C LEU A 185 3.70 15.20 -6.85
#